data_AF-A0A2E7RKD8-F1
#
_entry.id   AF-A0A2E7RKD8-F1
#
_cell.length_a   1.000
_cell.length_b   1.000
_cell.length_c   1.000
_cell.angle_alpha   90.00
_cell.angle_beta   90.00
_cell.angle_gamma   90.00
#
_symmetry.space_group_name_H-M   'P 1'
#
loop_
_entity.id
_entity.type
_entity.pdbx_description
1 polymer ?
#
loop_
_entity_poly.entity_id
_entity_poly.type
_entity_poly.pdbx_seq_one_letter_code
_entity_poly.pdbx_strand_id
1 'polypeptide(L)'
;MKYDSSCLIVGGDPKEKSTDKGKKGKGDSSHGGSLGYPVPMNQEIQDCVDSSLKRGTILLSLLGALLAPSAFGQEAPDYVFVQEGNLPLVLSAPHGGTLKPEDAPNRTQGVLTRDSNVREVALELADAIEIRTGWRPFVVTTSIHRVKVDLNRAIEEAAQGGELAEEVWEIYHAALEEASGKALKIGGGAALVLDIHGHGHKEDWIEVGHAVSISNLAKDDKALDALPETNAEWIRGASSIGATLTESGFRAVPSPEILHPDGKKYFNGGYITRRHRGEGLRSIQLELPSSVRKSKNRKDTVPRMAEAICSFVSQHFTIPTISLESKPIPKEGSISVFRKHFSKVAYVFGIPILATQNVSSKKLKHAAAVLAEYLDNDENGVVDDGRVVSFLLNEGAFLVMPEREREMNRIGRSFGDIQRAGWKIGQDLYGEETFPEGPPHRKVRGRFDAALEEIWHLVSNGWAEVYPEDFGYEPGSSLCDAMDLARGGRFENIPRRYPEEAWYHYDDRTCDYSCMAAEYFYWSLTTLLGGQDYPGRAEEIENEWECSTPESLRKKDKAVVELLLRAEFCLPLKRPNGSYRG
;
A
#
# COMPACT_ATOMS: atom_id res chain seq x y z
N MET A 1 21.07 16.37 21.92
CA MET A 1 19.71 16.92 21.79
C MET A 1 18.80 15.82 22.28
N LYS A 2 17.87 16.11 23.20
CA LYS A 2 16.83 15.14 23.52
C LYS A 2 15.81 15.25 22.39
N TYR A 3 15.60 14.14 21.70
CA TYR A 3 14.66 14.02 20.58
C TYR A 3 13.27 13.90 21.20
N ASP A 4 12.36 14.83 20.86
CA ASP A 4 10.95 14.70 21.19
C ASP A 4 10.33 13.91 20.03
N SER A 5 10.47 12.58 20.08
CA SER A 5 10.04 11.64 19.04
C SER A 5 8.52 11.46 18.99
N SER A 6 7.75 12.46 19.41
CA SER A 6 6.31 12.39 19.33
C SER A 6 5.89 12.43 17.87
N CYS A 7 5.58 11.24 17.33
CA CYS A 7 4.81 11.12 16.10
C CYS A 7 3.63 12.08 16.22
N LEU A 8 3.44 12.94 15.22
CA LEU A 8 2.33 13.88 15.20
C LEU A 8 1.07 13.09 14.86
N ILE A 9 0.62 12.25 15.80
CA ILE A 9 -0.71 11.69 15.81
C ILE A 9 -1.62 12.87 16.11
N VAL A 10 -2.22 13.41 15.06
CA VAL A 10 -3.16 14.52 15.20
C VAL A 10 -4.46 13.94 15.77
N GLY A 11 -4.51 13.69 17.08
CA GLY A 11 -5.62 12.97 17.72
C GLY A 11 -5.67 12.98 19.25
N GLY A 12 -4.68 13.55 19.95
CA GLY A 12 -4.74 13.72 21.41
C GLY A 12 -5.44 15.03 21.81
N ASP A 13 -6.58 14.94 22.49
CA ASP A 13 -7.30 16.09 23.07
C ASP A 13 -6.35 16.89 23.99
N PRO A 14 -6.06 18.18 23.72
CA PRO A 14 -5.19 18.96 24.58
C PRO A 14 -5.96 19.29 25.87
N LYS A 15 -5.66 18.59 26.96
CA LYS A 15 -6.15 18.97 28.30
C LYS A 15 -5.83 20.44 28.55
N GLU A 16 -6.88 21.25 28.65
CA GLU A 16 -6.81 22.66 29.01
C GLU A 16 -6.00 22.83 30.30
N LYS A 17 -4.88 23.56 30.21
CA LYS A 17 -4.21 24.13 31.37
C LYS A 17 -5.10 25.24 31.95
N SER A 18 -6.00 24.87 32.86
CA SER A 18 -6.67 25.87 33.69
C SER A 18 -5.69 26.35 34.77
N THR A 19 -5.29 27.62 34.66
CA THR A 19 -4.67 28.37 35.74
C THR A 19 -5.72 28.67 36.80
N ASP A 20 -5.50 28.27 38.06
CA ASP A 20 -6.13 29.01 39.15
C ASP A 20 -5.23 29.17 40.38
N LYS A 21 -5.28 30.40 40.90
CA LYS A 21 -4.48 30.97 41.96
C LYS A 21 -4.98 30.48 43.30
N GLY A 22 -4.04 30.23 44.21
CA GLY A 22 -4.34 29.73 45.54
C GLY A 22 -5.22 30.65 46.39
N LYS A 23 -5.94 30.02 47.32
CA LYS A 23 -6.28 30.58 48.64
C LYS A 23 -6.32 29.46 49.68
N LYS A 24 -5.58 29.67 50.77
CA LYS A 24 -5.58 28.87 52.00
C LYS A 24 -6.90 29.07 52.77
N GLY A 25 -7.39 28.02 53.42
CA GLY A 25 -8.40 28.09 54.48
C GLY A 25 -8.60 26.72 55.15
N LYS A 26 -8.33 26.66 56.46
CA LYS A 26 -8.39 25.49 57.37
C LYS A 26 -9.84 25.08 57.71
N GLY A 27 -10.03 23.83 58.17
CA GLY A 27 -11.14 23.48 59.09
C GLY A 27 -11.59 22.00 59.13
N ASP A 28 -11.05 21.25 60.09
CA ASP A 28 -11.67 20.27 61.01
C ASP A 28 -12.67 19.15 60.59
N SER A 29 -12.21 17.92 60.86
CA SER A 29 -12.77 16.85 61.74
C SER A 29 -14.11 16.12 61.47
N SER A 30 -13.96 14.78 61.42
CA SER A 30 -14.67 13.73 62.19
C SER A 30 -15.90 12.96 61.63
N HIS A 31 -15.70 11.63 61.58
CA HIS A 31 -16.57 10.49 61.92
C HIS A 31 -17.98 10.29 61.31
N GLY A 32 -18.15 9.12 60.68
CA GLY A 32 -19.22 8.17 61.05
C GLY A 32 -20.17 7.68 59.95
N GLY A 33 -20.23 6.34 59.79
CA GLY A 33 -21.50 5.63 59.58
C GLY A 33 -21.92 5.26 58.16
N SER A 34 -21.95 3.95 57.88
CA SER A 34 -22.61 3.34 56.73
C SER A 34 -24.14 3.37 56.86
N LEU A 35 -24.85 3.40 55.72
CA LEU A 35 -26.13 2.72 55.46
C LEU A 35 -26.49 2.89 53.96
N GLY A 36 -27.15 1.87 53.41
CA GLY A 36 -27.16 1.54 51.98
C GLY A 36 -28.30 2.10 51.12
N TYR A 37 -27.99 2.12 49.81
CA TYR A 37 -28.81 2.06 48.57
C TYR A 37 -29.96 3.07 48.35
N PRO A 38 -30.33 3.42 47.09
CA PRO A 38 -29.71 3.17 45.78
C PRO A 38 -29.35 4.47 45.03
N VAL A 39 -28.26 4.46 44.25
CA VAL A 39 -27.94 5.59 43.34
C VAL A 39 -28.74 5.40 42.04
N PRO A 40 -29.46 6.44 41.56
CA PRO A 40 -30.16 6.37 40.29
C PRO A 40 -29.16 6.29 39.14
N MET A 41 -29.43 5.32 38.28
CA MET A 41 -28.78 5.05 37.00
C MET A 41 -28.83 6.32 36.14
N ASN A 42 -27.71 7.04 36.05
CA ASN A 42 -27.61 8.18 35.13
C ASN A 42 -27.38 7.64 33.72
N GLN A 43 -28.36 7.91 32.89
CA GLN A 43 -28.62 7.32 31.59
C GLN A 43 -27.84 8.03 30.49
N GLU A 44 -26.51 8.05 30.59
CA GLU A 44 -25.62 8.66 29.58
C GLU A 44 -24.34 7.86 29.26
N ILE A 45 -24.18 6.64 29.77
CA ILE A 45 -22.99 5.80 29.49
C ILE A 45 -23.32 4.50 28.73
N GLN A 46 -24.60 4.24 28.42
CA GLN A 46 -24.98 3.12 27.57
C GLN A 46 -25.01 3.45 26.06
N ASP A 47 -24.97 4.73 25.68
CA ASP A 47 -25.01 5.16 24.27
C ASP A 47 -23.62 5.33 23.62
N CYS A 48 -22.54 5.17 24.38
CA CYS A 48 -21.16 5.30 23.86
C CYS A 48 -20.46 3.96 23.56
N VAL A 49 -21.06 2.82 23.90
CA VAL A 49 -20.47 1.49 23.63
C VAL A 49 -21.20 0.77 22.48
N ASP A 50 -22.47 1.09 22.23
CA ASP A 50 -23.23 0.52 21.10
C ASP A 50 -23.07 1.30 19.78
N SER A 51 -22.44 2.48 19.77
CA SER A 51 -22.16 3.24 18.54
C SER A 51 -20.84 2.85 17.85
N SER A 52 -19.93 2.17 18.55
CA SER A 52 -18.64 1.73 17.99
C SER A 52 -18.76 0.41 17.20
N LEU A 53 -19.67 -0.49 17.60
CA LEU A 53 -19.91 -1.76 16.89
C LEU A 53 -20.94 -1.70 15.75
N LYS A 54 -21.63 -0.58 15.53
CA LYS A 54 -22.57 -0.40 14.41
C LYS A 54 -22.17 0.66 13.37
N ARG A 55 -20.98 1.27 13.50
CA ARG A 55 -20.40 2.18 12.48
C ARG A 55 -19.28 1.54 11.64
N GLY A 56 -19.11 0.22 11.72
CA GLY A 56 -18.19 -0.55 10.88
C GLY A 56 -18.81 -1.15 9.61
N THR A 57 -19.92 -0.63 9.06
CA THR A 57 -20.59 -1.31 7.92
C THR A 57 -21.08 -0.44 6.77
N ILE A 58 -21.15 0.90 6.84
CA ILE A 58 -21.52 1.69 5.65
C ILE A 58 -20.79 3.02 5.66
N LEU A 59 -19.57 3.05 5.09
CA LEU A 59 -18.99 4.26 4.50
C LEU A 59 -17.93 3.89 3.46
N LEU A 60 -18.30 3.00 2.54
CA LEU A 60 -17.58 2.79 1.28
C LEU A 60 -18.11 3.80 0.26
N SER A 61 -17.88 5.09 0.51
CA SER A 61 -18.20 6.17 -0.44
C SER A 61 -17.65 7.51 0.09
N LEU A 62 -16.79 8.14 -0.70
CA LEU A 62 -16.40 9.57 -0.66
C LEU A 62 -15.24 10.02 0.26
N LEU A 63 -14.14 9.25 0.33
CA LEU A 63 -12.81 9.83 0.59
C LEU A 63 -11.77 9.19 -0.36
N GLY A 64 -11.86 9.57 -1.63
CA GLY A 64 -10.93 9.19 -2.69
C GLY A 64 -10.69 10.32 -3.69
N ALA A 65 -10.96 11.56 -3.30
CA ALA A 65 -10.65 12.72 -4.10
C ALA A 65 -9.61 13.54 -3.32
N LEU A 66 -8.35 13.53 -3.79
CA LEU A 66 -7.38 14.63 -3.73
C LEU A 66 -5.92 14.14 -3.80
N LEU A 67 -5.60 13.36 -4.83
CA LEU A 67 -4.37 13.57 -5.58
C LEU A 67 -4.79 13.70 -7.06
N ALA A 68 -4.72 14.92 -7.59
CA ALA A 68 -4.88 15.19 -9.01
C ALA A 68 -3.71 16.10 -9.43
N PRO A 69 -3.05 15.78 -10.54
CA PRO A 69 -3.59 16.18 -11.82
C PRO A 69 -4.26 15.00 -12.55
N SER A 70 -5.57 15.18 -12.74
CA SER A 70 -6.46 14.64 -13.75
C SER A 70 -5.89 13.65 -14.78
N ALA A 71 -6.26 12.38 -14.64
CA ALA A 71 -6.61 11.53 -15.77
C ALA A 71 -8.09 11.15 -15.62
N PHE A 72 -8.99 12.11 -15.87
CA PHE A 72 -10.40 11.78 -16.05
C PHE A 72 -10.47 10.83 -17.24
N GLY A 73 -10.90 9.59 -17.01
CA GLY A 73 -11.15 8.67 -18.11
C GLY A 73 -12.16 9.29 -19.06
N GLN A 74 -11.84 9.29 -20.35
CA GLN A 74 -12.72 9.87 -21.37
C GLN A 74 -13.65 8.76 -21.87
N GLU A 75 -14.96 9.00 -21.78
CA GLU A 75 -15.93 8.17 -22.50
C GLU A 75 -15.92 8.63 -23.97
N ALA A 76 -15.50 7.76 -24.88
CA ALA A 76 -15.54 8.01 -26.31
C ALA A 76 -15.79 6.68 -27.02
N PRO A 77 -16.95 6.43 -27.68
CA PRO A 77 -18.23 7.14 -27.58
C PRO A 77 -18.86 6.87 -26.20
N ASP A 78 -20.13 7.24 -25.92
CA ASP A 78 -20.85 7.10 -24.62
C ASP A 78 -20.79 5.71 -23.91
N TYR A 79 -20.14 4.72 -24.54
CA TYR A 79 -20.04 3.35 -24.06
C TYR A 79 -18.63 2.84 -23.76
N VAL A 80 -17.55 3.44 -24.29
CA VAL A 80 -16.18 2.95 -24.06
C VAL A 80 -15.49 3.88 -23.09
N PHE A 81 -15.02 3.33 -21.97
CA PHE A 81 -14.25 4.05 -20.98
C PHE A 81 -12.77 3.74 -21.20
N VAL A 82 -11.98 4.79 -21.38
CA VAL A 82 -10.52 4.71 -21.47
C VAL A 82 -9.91 5.51 -20.33
N GLN A 83 -9.04 4.88 -19.57
CA GLN A 83 -8.19 5.53 -18.59
C GLN A 83 -6.74 5.44 -19.04
N GLU A 84 -6.10 6.60 -19.16
CA GLU A 84 -4.68 6.69 -19.43
C GLU A 84 -3.87 6.09 -18.26
N GLY A 85 -2.79 5.38 -18.60
CA GLY A 85 -1.86 4.78 -17.64
C GLY A 85 -0.43 5.22 -17.89
N ASN A 86 0.46 4.80 -16.99
CA ASN A 86 1.90 5.05 -17.03
C ASN A 86 2.72 3.83 -16.56
N LEU A 87 2.12 2.63 -16.66
CA LEU A 87 2.72 1.33 -16.40
C LEU A 87 2.67 0.49 -17.71
N PRO A 88 3.61 -0.45 -17.97
CA PRO A 88 3.56 -1.34 -19.14
C PRO A 88 2.50 -2.45 -19.02
N LEU A 89 1.31 -2.07 -18.55
CA LEU A 89 0.18 -2.94 -18.27
C LEU A 89 -1.11 -2.27 -18.72
N VAL A 90 -1.91 -3.02 -19.48
CA VAL A 90 -3.27 -2.65 -19.91
C VAL A 90 -4.27 -3.64 -19.31
N LEU A 91 -5.28 -3.13 -18.61
CA LEU A 91 -6.42 -3.90 -18.13
C LEU A 91 -7.60 -3.72 -19.10
N SER A 92 -8.11 -4.82 -19.63
CA SER A 92 -9.30 -4.87 -20.48
C SER A 92 -10.46 -5.50 -19.70
N ALA A 93 -11.67 -4.95 -19.80
CA ALA A 93 -12.88 -5.58 -19.24
C ALA A 93 -14.07 -5.40 -20.21
N PRO A 94 -14.19 -6.26 -21.23
CA PRO A 94 -15.12 -6.05 -22.34
C PRO A 94 -16.58 -6.35 -21.98
N HIS A 95 -16.84 -7.07 -20.89
CA HIS A 95 -18.17 -7.66 -20.61
C HIS A 95 -18.81 -7.19 -19.29
N GLY A 96 -18.30 -6.14 -18.65
CA GLY A 96 -18.85 -5.64 -17.38
C GLY A 96 -20.09 -4.74 -17.51
N GLY A 97 -20.32 -4.17 -18.70
CA GLY A 97 -21.34 -3.16 -18.94
C GLY A 97 -22.79 -3.61 -18.73
N THR A 98 -23.66 -2.63 -18.48
CA THR A 98 -25.07 -2.85 -18.12
C THR A 98 -26.05 -2.12 -19.05
N LEU A 99 -25.60 -1.12 -19.79
CA LEU A 99 -26.44 -0.28 -20.65
C LEU A 99 -26.95 -1.06 -21.87
N LYS A 100 -28.23 -0.89 -22.19
CA LYS A 100 -28.91 -1.52 -23.31
C LYS A 100 -29.68 -0.45 -24.09
N PRO A 101 -29.01 0.38 -24.91
CA PRO A 101 -29.69 1.37 -25.75
C PRO A 101 -30.87 0.75 -26.51
N GLU A 102 -32.03 1.39 -26.45
CA GLU A 102 -33.28 0.84 -27.00
C GLU A 102 -33.22 0.74 -28.53
N ASP A 103 -32.62 1.75 -29.18
CA ASP A 103 -32.53 1.86 -30.64
C ASP A 103 -31.47 0.94 -31.27
N ALA A 104 -30.62 0.30 -30.46
CA ALA A 104 -29.63 -0.64 -30.95
C ALA A 104 -30.20 -2.08 -30.93
N PRO A 105 -30.09 -2.85 -32.02
CA PRO A 105 -30.55 -4.23 -32.03
C PRO A 105 -29.78 -5.09 -31.00
N ASN A 106 -30.45 -6.09 -30.45
CA ASN A 106 -29.77 -7.12 -29.66
C ASN A 106 -29.13 -8.15 -30.61
N ARG A 107 -27.96 -8.64 -30.25
CA ARG A 107 -27.41 -9.87 -30.82
C ARG A 107 -28.34 -11.04 -30.50
N THR A 108 -28.40 -11.99 -31.43
CA THR A 108 -29.27 -13.18 -31.32
C THR A 108 -28.48 -14.48 -31.17
N GLN A 109 -27.18 -14.43 -31.42
CA GLN A 109 -26.27 -15.58 -31.36
C GLN A 109 -25.08 -15.33 -30.43
N GLY A 110 -24.46 -16.41 -29.96
CA GLY A 110 -23.34 -16.37 -29.02
C GLY A 110 -23.78 -16.22 -27.55
N VAL A 111 -22.82 -15.91 -26.67
CA VAL A 111 -23.10 -15.68 -25.25
C VAL A 111 -23.68 -14.28 -25.07
N LEU A 112 -24.89 -14.19 -24.51
CA LEU A 112 -25.62 -12.92 -24.36
C LEU A 112 -25.56 -12.34 -22.94
N THR A 113 -25.07 -13.12 -21.99
CA THR A 113 -25.00 -12.72 -20.57
C THR A 113 -23.70 -11.98 -20.31
N ARG A 114 -23.78 -10.89 -19.55
CA ARG A 114 -22.61 -10.11 -19.11
C ARG A 114 -21.80 -10.82 -18.03
N ASP A 115 -20.57 -10.37 -17.84
CA ASP A 115 -19.70 -10.85 -16.78
C ASP A 115 -19.88 -9.90 -15.59
N SER A 116 -20.58 -10.34 -14.55
CA SER A 116 -20.92 -9.45 -13.44
C SER A 116 -19.67 -8.95 -12.70
N ASN A 117 -19.61 -7.66 -12.45
CA ASN A 117 -18.59 -6.95 -11.67
C ASN A 117 -17.17 -6.90 -12.27
N VAL A 118 -16.93 -7.37 -13.50
CA VAL A 118 -15.57 -7.38 -14.06
C VAL A 118 -15.05 -5.98 -14.38
N ARG A 119 -15.95 -5.04 -14.73
CA ARG A 119 -15.60 -3.63 -14.91
C ARG A 119 -15.12 -3.02 -13.60
N GLU A 120 -15.86 -3.26 -12.51
CA GLU A 120 -15.52 -2.79 -11.17
C GLU A 120 -14.20 -3.41 -10.69
N VAL A 121 -13.98 -4.70 -10.92
CA VAL A 121 -12.70 -5.35 -10.61
C VAL A 121 -11.55 -4.72 -11.38
N ALA A 122 -11.70 -4.42 -12.68
CA ALA A 122 -10.63 -3.79 -13.46
C ALA A 122 -10.26 -2.38 -12.96
N LEU A 123 -11.25 -1.60 -12.55
CA LEU A 123 -11.03 -0.27 -11.97
C LEU A 123 -10.37 -0.34 -10.58
N GLU A 124 -10.90 -1.21 -9.70
CA GLU A 124 -10.36 -1.41 -8.35
C GLU A 124 -8.94 -2.03 -8.41
N LEU A 125 -8.64 -2.88 -9.40
CA LEU A 125 -7.28 -3.38 -9.65
C LEU A 125 -6.34 -2.27 -10.08
N ALA A 126 -6.76 -1.35 -10.93
CA ALA A 126 -5.93 -0.22 -11.33
C ALA A 126 -5.54 0.65 -10.12
N ASP A 127 -6.49 0.91 -9.21
CA ASP A 127 -6.22 1.63 -7.96
C ASP A 127 -5.23 0.87 -7.06
N ALA A 128 -5.44 -0.44 -6.88
CA ALA A 128 -4.58 -1.26 -6.04
C ALA A 128 -3.16 -1.43 -6.60
N ILE A 129 -3.00 -1.49 -7.92
CA ILE A 129 -1.69 -1.55 -8.59
C ILE A 129 -0.96 -0.20 -8.47
N GLU A 130 -1.67 0.92 -8.55
CA GLU A 130 -1.08 2.25 -8.38
C GLU A 130 -0.56 2.46 -6.96
N ILE A 131 -1.31 2.03 -5.94
CA ILE A 131 -0.82 2.04 -4.55
C ILE A 131 0.49 1.27 -4.42
N ARG A 132 0.61 0.14 -5.11
CA ARG A 132 1.76 -0.75 -4.99
C ARG A 132 2.99 -0.31 -5.78
N THR A 133 2.81 0.36 -6.91
CA THR A 133 3.90 0.67 -7.84
C THR A 133 4.18 2.18 -7.96
N GLY A 134 3.28 3.02 -7.46
CA GLY A 134 3.26 4.45 -7.77
C GLY A 134 2.81 4.78 -9.19
N TRP A 135 2.43 3.76 -9.98
CA TRP A 135 2.05 3.90 -11.38
C TRP A 135 0.74 3.17 -11.68
N ARG A 136 -0.06 3.79 -12.54
CA ARG A 136 -1.39 3.31 -12.88
C ARG A 136 -1.36 2.55 -14.20
N PRO A 137 -1.98 1.36 -14.30
CA PRO A 137 -2.15 0.70 -15.59
C PRO A 137 -3.14 1.46 -16.47
N PHE A 138 -3.04 1.26 -17.78
CA PHE A 138 -4.08 1.67 -18.70
C PHE A 138 -5.33 0.82 -18.45
N VAL A 139 -6.52 1.39 -18.59
CA VAL A 139 -7.77 0.63 -18.48
C VAL A 139 -8.66 0.91 -19.67
N VAL A 140 -9.15 -0.14 -20.32
CA VAL A 140 -10.18 -0.07 -21.36
C VAL A 140 -11.33 -0.98 -20.96
N THR A 141 -12.51 -0.41 -20.74
CA THR A 141 -13.72 -1.16 -20.35
C THR A 141 -14.93 -0.54 -21.02
N THR A 142 -16.08 -1.20 -20.96
CA THR A 142 -17.32 -0.67 -21.52
C THR A 142 -18.46 -0.55 -20.50
N SER A 143 -19.36 0.41 -20.71
CA SER A 143 -20.65 0.51 -20.03
C SER A 143 -21.77 -0.22 -20.79
N ILE A 144 -21.58 -0.59 -22.07
CA ILE A 144 -22.60 -1.31 -22.86
C ILE A 144 -22.66 -2.80 -22.49
N HIS A 145 -23.88 -3.33 -22.45
CA HIS A 145 -24.11 -4.74 -22.16
C HIS A 145 -23.69 -5.61 -23.35
N ARG A 146 -23.05 -6.75 -23.05
CA ARG A 146 -22.61 -7.76 -24.04
C ARG A 146 -23.69 -8.23 -25.04
N VAL A 147 -24.96 -8.04 -24.71
CA VAL A 147 -26.09 -8.40 -25.59
C VAL A 147 -26.19 -7.48 -26.80
N LYS A 148 -25.67 -6.25 -26.70
CA LYS A 148 -25.63 -5.27 -27.79
C LYS A 148 -24.40 -5.47 -28.66
N VAL A 149 -23.24 -5.66 -28.03
CA VAL A 149 -21.97 -5.92 -28.73
C VAL A 149 -21.10 -6.85 -27.89
N ASP A 150 -20.51 -7.87 -28.50
CA ASP A 150 -19.50 -8.72 -27.84
C ASP A 150 -18.10 -8.29 -28.26
N LEU A 151 -17.49 -7.42 -27.47
CA LEU A 151 -16.16 -6.86 -27.71
C LEU A 151 -15.03 -7.90 -27.65
N ASN A 152 -15.32 -9.14 -27.25
CA ASN A 152 -14.38 -10.26 -27.28
C ASN A 152 -14.69 -11.23 -28.44
N ARG A 153 -15.16 -10.70 -29.58
CA ARG A 153 -15.40 -11.38 -30.87
C ARG A 153 -14.97 -10.53 -32.06
N ALA A 154 -14.78 -11.17 -33.22
CA ALA A 154 -14.60 -10.46 -34.49
C ALA A 154 -15.86 -9.68 -34.86
N ILE A 155 -15.71 -8.55 -35.56
CA ILE A 155 -16.76 -7.55 -35.76
C ILE A 155 -18.09 -8.13 -36.28
N GLU A 156 -18.04 -9.11 -37.19
CA GLU A 156 -19.24 -9.72 -37.76
C GLU A 156 -20.06 -10.47 -36.71
N GLU A 157 -19.41 -11.24 -35.83
CA GLU A 157 -20.08 -11.93 -34.71
C GLU A 157 -20.41 -10.96 -33.56
N ALA A 158 -19.53 -9.99 -33.34
CA ALA A 158 -19.61 -9.02 -32.26
C ALA A 158 -20.76 -8.06 -32.43
N ALA A 159 -21.04 -7.60 -33.65
CA ALA A 159 -22.04 -6.58 -33.93
C ALA A 159 -23.28 -7.12 -34.68
N GLN A 160 -23.14 -8.23 -35.42
CA GLN A 160 -24.23 -8.85 -36.21
C GLN A 160 -24.96 -7.84 -37.12
N GLY A 161 -24.21 -6.88 -37.68
CA GLY A 161 -24.69 -5.83 -38.59
C GLY A 161 -25.36 -4.63 -37.93
N GLY A 162 -25.27 -4.48 -36.60
CA GLY A 162 -25.79 -3.30 -35.90
C GLY A 162 -24.81 -2.12 -35.94
N GLU A 163 -25.21 -0.99 -36.52
CA GLU A 163 -24.35 0.20 -36.71
C GLU A 163 -23.70 0.69 -35.40
N LEU A 164 -24.47 0.89 -34.33
CA LEU A 164 -23.92 1.29 -33.03
C LEU A 164 -22.95 0.23 -32.47
N ALA A 165 -23.24 -1.06 -32.69
CA ALA A 165 -22.39 -2.13 -32.19
C ALA A 165 -21.05 -2.18 -32.94
N GLU A 166 -21.04 -1.92 -34.24
CA GLU A 166 -19.83 -1.78 -35.06
C GLU A 166 -18.99 -0.57 -34.61
N GLU A 167 -19.62 0.59 -34.42
CA GLU A 167 -18.96 1.80 -33.92
C GLU A 167 -18.30 1.57 -32.54
N VAL A 168 -19.04 1.01 -31.59
CA VAL A 168 -18.51 0.73 -30.24
C VAL A 168 -17.38 -0.31 -30.29
N TRP A 169 -17.49 -1.31 -31.18
CA TRP A 169 -16.44 -2.31 -31.38
C TRP A 169 -15.15 -1.68 -31.92
N GLU A 170 -15.25 -0.84 -32.94
CA GLU A 170 -14.11 -0.15 -33.55
C GLU A 170 -13.39 0.72 -32.52
N ILE A 171 -14.15 1.50 -31.75
CA ILE A 171 -13.57 2.42 -30.79
C ILE A 171 -12.94 1.69 -29.61
N TYR A 172 -13.56 0.61 -29.11
CA TYR A 172 -12.98 -0.20 -28.04
C TYR A 172 -11.64 -0.81 -28.45
N HIS A 173 -11.54 -1.36 -29.66
CA HIS A 173 -10.30 -1.97 -30.13
C HIS A 173 -9.24 -0.94 -30.53
N ALA A 174 -9.62 0.21 -31.09
CA ALA A 174 -8.70 1.32 -31.32
C ALA A 174 -8.10 1.83 -29.99
N ALA A 175 -8.93 1.94 -28.93
CA ALA A 175 -8.46 2.31 -27.60
C ALA A 175 -7.48 1.28 -27.00
N LEU A 176 -7.76 -0.02 -27.17
CA LEU A 176 -6.83 -1.07 -26.74
C LEU A 176 -5.51 -1.02 -27.52
N GLU A 177 -5.54 -0.76 -28.83
CA GLU A 177 -4.34 -0.62 -29.66
C GLU A 177 -3.51 0.61 -29.24
N GLU A 178 -4.16 1.75 -28.98
CA GLU A 178 -3.49 2.95 -28.50
C GLU A 178 -2.86 2.74 -27.11
N ALA A 179 -3.63 2.20 -26.15
CA ALA A 179 -3.16 1.91 -24.81
C ALA A 179 -1.97 0.93 -24.84
N SER A 180 -2.07 -0.12 -25.65
CA SER A 180 -0.99 -1.11 -25.82
C SER A 180 0.27 -0.48 -26.43
N GLY A 181 0.12 0.40 -27.42
CA GLY A 181 1.24 1.12 -28.02
C GLY A 181 1.97 2.03 -27.02
N LYS A 182 1.22 2.72 -26.15
CA LYS A 182 1.79 3.54 -25.08
C LYS A 182 2.46 2.68 -24.00
N ALA A 183 1.81 1.59 -23.58
CA ALA A 183 2.37 0.64 -22.62
C ALA A 183 3.69 0.03 -23.11
N LEU A 184 3.78 -0.37 -24.39
CA LEU A 184 5.01 -0.86 -25.01
C LEU A 184 6.13 0.19 -24.95
N LYS A 185 5.81 1.46 -25.24
CA LYS A 185 6.79 2.55 -25.16
C LYS A 185 7.31 2.75 -23.74
N ILE A 186 6.44 2.66 -22.75
CA ILE A 186 6.80 2.76 -21.32
C ILE A 186 7.71 1.60 -20.92
N GLY A 187 7.35 0.36 -21.27
CA GLY A 187 8.10 -0.85 -20.92
C GLY A 187 9.29 -1.15 -21.82
N GLY A 188 9.82 -0.17 -22.56
CA GLY A 188 11.02 -0.35 -23.40
C GLY A 188 10.86 -1.38 -24.52
N GLY A 189 9.64 -1.56 -25.03
CA GLY A 189 9.30 -2.53 -26.06
C GLY A 189 8.63 -3.81 -25.53
N ALA A 190 8.36 -3.92 -24.23
CA ALA A 190 7.61 -5.04 -23.65
C ALA A 190 6.40 -4.53 -22.85
N ALA A 191 5.24 -5.16 -23.01
CA ALA A 191 4.03 -4.83 -22.26
C ALA A 191 3.06 -6.01 -22.14
N LEU A 192 2.15 -5.92 -21.17
CA LEU A 192 1.13 -6.91 -20.90
C LEU A 192 -0.28 -6.35 -21.06
N VAL A 193 -1.15 -7.10 -21.74
CA VAL A 193 -2.60 -6.91 -21.70
C VAL A 193 -3.20 -8.02 -20.82
N LEU A 194 -3.92 -7.64 -19.77
CA LEU A 194 -4.74 -8.54 -18.97
C LEU A 194 -6.22 -8.32 -19.31
N ASP A 195 -6.83 -9.32 -19.94
CA ASP A 195 -8.23 -9.30 -20.35
C ASP A 195 -9.11 -9.98 -19.29
N ILE A 196 -9.85 -9.18 -18.52
CA ILE A 196 -10.56 -9.57 -17.32
C ILE A 196 -11.99 -9.98 -17.64
N HIS A 197 -12.31 -11.22 -17.31
CA HIS A 197 -13.58 -11.88 -17.56
C HIS A 197 -14.15 -12.56 -16.31
N GLY A 198 -15.36 -13.09 -16.43
CA GLY A 198 -16.01 -13.79 -15.34
C GLY A 198 -16.75 -15.04 -15.79
N HIS A 199 -16.57 -16.13 -15.04
CA HIS A 199 -17.26 -17.39 -15.29
C HIS A 199 -18.09 -17.84 -14.07
N GLY A 200 -18.84 -18.93 -14.28
CA GLY A 200 -19.68 -19.57 -13.27
C GLY A 200 -19.38 -21.06 -13.10
N HIS A 201 -18.14 -21.49 -13.40
CA HIS A 201 -17.75 -22.89 -13.24
C HIS A 201 -17.64 -23.27 -11.76
N LYS A 202 -17.90 -24.54 -11.45
CA LYS A 202 -18.01 -25.05 -10.06
C LYS A 202 -16.65 -25.21 -9.38
N GLU A 203 -15.59 -25.25 -10.18
CA GLU A 203 -14.22 -25.48 -9.76
C GLU A 203 -13.65 -24.31 -8.95
N ASP A 204 -14.23 -23.11 -9.12
CA ASP A 204 -13.83 -21.86 -8.44
C ASP A 204 -12.35 -21.52 -8.64
N TRP A 205 -11.86 -21.76 -9.85
CA TRP A 205 -10.52 -21.41 -10.29
C TRP A 205 -10.48 -20.03 -10.92
N ILE A 206 -9.38 -19.30 -10.78
CA ILE A 206 -9.01 -18.28 -11.76
C ILE A 206 -8.45 -19.03 -12.97
N GLU A 207 -9.16 -18.97 -14.10
CA GLU A 207 -8.72 -19.62 -15.34
C GLU A 207 -7.87 -18.64 -16.17
N VAL A 208 -6.62 -19.01 -16.46
CA VAL A 208 -5.58 -18.16 -17.04
C VAL A 208 -5.39 -18.50 -18.53
N GLY A 209 -6.13 -17.81 -19.39
CA GLY A 209 -6.14 -18.05 -20.83
C GLY A 209 -4.93 -17.48 -21.57
N HIS A 210 -3.99 -18.33 -21.96
CA HIS A 210 -2.80 -17.97 -22.78
C HIS A 210 -2.98 -18.08 -24.31
N ALA A 211 -4.23 -18.25 -24.80
CA ALA A 211 -4.54 -18.63 -26.19
C ALA A 211 -4.00 -20.01 -26.61
N VAL A 212 -3.76 -20.91 -25.66
CA VAL A 212 -3.31 -22.30 -25.91
C VAL A 212 -4.48 -23.27 -25.79
N SER A 213 -4.64 -24.19 -26.73
CA SER A 213 -5.74 -25.18 -26.67
C SER A 213 -5.60 -26.11 -25.46
N ILE A 214 -6.73 -26.62 -24.95
CA ILE A 214 -6.73 -27.59 -23.83
C ILE A 214 -5.90 -28.83 -24.18
N SER A 215 -5.97 -29.30 -25.42
CA SER A 215 -5.18 -30.45 -25.89
C SER A 215 -3.67 -30.19 -25.86
N ASN A 216 -3.25 -28.95 -26.06
CA ASN A 216 -1.84 -28.56 -25.98
C ASN A 216 -1.41 -28.33 -24.53
N LEU A 217 -2.26 -27.72 -23.69
CA LEU A 217 -2.00 -27.59 -22.25
C LEU A 217 -1.85 -28.95 -21.56
N ALA A 218 -2.54 -30.00 -22.04
CA ALA A 218 -2.41 -31.35 -21.49
C ALA A 218 -1.09 -32.07 -21.88
N LYS A 219 -0.26 -31.48 -22.76
CA LYS A 219 1.06 -32.03 -23.08
C LYS A 219 2.04 -31.82 -21.93
N ASP A 220 3.09 -32.62 -21.87
CA ASP A 220 4.24 -32.32 -21.01
C ASP A 220 4.96 -31.02 -21.45
N ASP A 221 5.78 -30.46 -20.57
CA ASP A 221 6.43 -29.16 -20.80
C ASP A 221 7.30 -29.15 -22.06
N LYS A 222 8.06 -30.22 -22.30
CA LYS A 222 8.92 -30.33 -23.49
C LYS A 222 8.09 -30.29 -24.78
N ALA A 223 6.96 -30.99 -24.81
CA ALA A 223 6.07 -31.00 -25.95
C ALA A 223 5.26 -29.70 -26.08
N LEU A 224 5.00 -29.00 -24.97
CA LEU A 224 4.40 -27.66 -24.98
C LEU A 224 5.38 -26.61 -25.51
N ASP A 225 6.64 -26.64 -25.08
CA ASP A 225 7.71 -25.73 -25.56
C ASP A 225 8.08 -25.93 -27.03
N ALA A 226 7.79 -27.12 -27.59
CA ALA A 226 7.99 -27.40 -29.00
C ALA A 226 6.92 -26.77 -29.91
N LEU A 227 5.84 -26.23 -29.35
CA LEU A 227 4.80 -25.55 -30.13
C LEU A 227 5.17 -24.08 -30.39
N PRO A 228 4.66 -23.46 -31.48
CA PRO A 228 4.91 -22.05 -31.75
C PRO A 228 4.31 -21.15 -30.66
N GLU A 229 5.07 -20.12 -30.27
CA GLU A 229 4.65 -19.07 -29.32
C GLU A 229 4.20 -19.56 -27.94
N THR A 230 4.61 -20.76 -27.55
CA THR A 230 4.37 -21.33 -26.22
C THR A 230 5.68 -21.42 -25.44
N ASN A 231 5.54 -21.28 -24.13
CA ASN A 231 6.63 -21.44 -23.19
C ASN A 231 6.00 -21.94 -21.88
N ALA A 232 6.36 -23.15 -21.46
CA ALA A 232 5.79 -23.82 -20.30
C ALA A 232 6.06 -23.03 -19.01
N GLU A 233 7.25 -22.43 -18.89
CA GLU A 233 7.62 -21.61 -17.74
C GLU A 233 6.71 -20.39 -17.59
N TRP A 234 6.44 -19.66 -18.68
CA TRP A 234 5.49 -18.55 -18.74
C TRP A 234 4.04 -18.95 -18.46
N ILE A 235 3.62 -20.12 -18.97
CA ILE A 235 2.23 -20.58 -18.91
C ILE A 235 1.88 -21.16 -17.54
N ARG A 236 2.80 -21.92 -16.93
CA ARG A 236 2.50 -22.71 -15.73
C ARG A 236 3.71 -23.02 -14.84
N GLY A 237 4.88 -22.46 -15.15
CA GLY A 237 6.08 -22.60 -14.33
C GLY A 237 6.06 -21.70 -13.11
N ALA A 238 7.17 -21.69 -12.38
CA ALA A 238 7.30 -20.97 -11.11
C ALA A 238 7.19 -19.45 -11.28
N SER A 239 7.55 -18.92 -12.46
CA SER A 239 7.40 -17.51 -12.79
C SER A 239 6.08 -17.18 -13.50
N SER A 240 5.18 -18.14 -13.69
CA SER A 240 3.88 -17.89 -14.35
C SER A 240 2.96 -17.03 -13.48
N ILE A 241 2.03 -16.30 -14.10
CA ILE A 241 0.99 -15.57 -13.35
C ILE A 241 0.11 -16.53 -12.52
N GLY A 242 -0.04 -17.78 -12.97
CA GLY A 242 -0.72 -18.82 -12.20
C GLY A 242 0.00 -19.14 -10.88
N ALA A 243 1.34 -19.06 -10.85
CA ALA A 243 2.13 -19.22 -9.64
C ALA A 243 1.91 -18.06 -8.66
N THR A 244 2.05 -16.81 -9.12
CA THR A 244 1.88 -15.63 -8.24
C THR A 244 0.44 -15.50 -7.72
N LEU A 245 -0.57 -15.89 -8.51
CA LEU A 245 -1.96 -15.98 -8.06
C LEU A 245 -2.13 -17.05 -6.96
N THR A 246 -1.43 -18.17 -7.08
CA THR A 246 -1.49 -19.26 -6.10
C THR A 246 -0.80 -18.89 -4.79
N GLU A 247 0.36 -18.23 -4.88
CA GLU A 247 1.07 -17.65 -3.72
C GLU A 247 0.22 -16.61 -2.98
N SER A 248 -0.55 -15.81 -3.73
CA SER A 248 -1.54 -14.88 -3.17
C SER A 248 -2.82 -15.56 -2.68
N GLY A 249 -2.85 -16.90 -2.63
CA GLY A 249 -3.89 -17.75 -2.05
C GLY A 249 -5.12 -17.99 -2.93
N PHE A 250 -5.03 -17.78 -4.24
CA PHE A 250 -6.07 -18.20 -5.19
C PHE A 250 -5.81 -19.62 -5.70
N ARG A 251 -6.83 -20.26 -6.27
CA ARG A 251 -6.64 -21.47 -7.07
C ARG A 251 -6.60 -21.06 -8.52
N ALA A 252 -5.47 -21.21 -9.19
CA ALA A 252 -5.31 -20.81 -10.59
C ALA A 252 -5.03 -22.02 -11.51
N VAL A 253 -5.52 -21.96 -12.75
CA VAL A 253 -5.22 -22.95 -13.80
C VAL A 253 -5.01 -22.26 -15.15
N PRO A 254 -3.96 -22.58 -15.91
CA PRO A 254 -2.80 -23.36 -15.48
C PRO A 254 -1.94 -22.64 -14.42
N SER A 255 -1.24 -23.43 -13.60
CA SER A 255 -0.29 -23.00 -12.56
C SER A 255 0.64 -24.18 -12.23
N PRO A 256 1.72 -23.99 -11.44
CA PRO A 256 2.57 -25.10 -11.00
C PRO A 256 1.80 -26.19 -10.24
N GLU A 257 0.76 -25.82 -9.52
CA GLU A 257 -0.09 -26.76 -8.77
C GLU A 257 -1.14 -27.44 -9.65
N ILE A 258 -1.67 -26.73 -10.66
CA ILE A 258 -2.72 -27.22 -11.55
C ILE A 258 -2.29 -26.97 -13.00
N LEU A 259 -1.53 -27.90 -13.58
CA LEU A 259 -0.88 -27.72 -14.88
C LEU A 259 -1.85 -27.58 -16.07
N HIS A 260 -3.07 -28.12 -15.96
CA HIS A 260 -4.11 -28.08 -16.99
C HIS A 260 -5.50 -28.36 -16.37
N PRO A 261 -6.62 -28.02 -17.03
CA PRO A 261 -7.97 -28.13 -16.45
C PRO A 261 -8.53 -29.56 -16.31
N ASP A 262 -7.76 -30.59 -16.66
CA ASP A 262 -8.14 -32.01 -16.53
C ASP A 262 -9.58 -32.36 -16.97
N GLY A 263 -9.93 -32.00 -18.20
CA GLY A 263 -11.26 -32.29 -18.78
C GLY A 263 -12.42 -31.44 -18.23
N LYS A 264 -12.17 -30.57 -17.25
CA LYS A 264 -13.15 -29.58 -16.76
C LYS A 264 -13.28 -28.41 -17.74
N LYS A 265 -14.33 -27.62 -17.56
CA LYS A 265 -14.53 -26.39 -18.35
C LYS A 265 -13.40 -25.42 -18.09
N TYR A 266 -12.97 -24.76 -19.15
CA TYR A 266 -11.84 -23.83 -19.12
C TYR A 266 -11.91 -22.88 -20.30
N PHE A 267 -11.74 -21.60 -20.04
CA PHE A 267 -11.62 -20.57 -21.06
C PHE A 267 -10.15 -20.28 -21.35
N ASN A 268 -9.71 -20.61 -22.55
CA ASN A 268 -8.30 -20.53 -22.92
C ASN A 268 -7.87 -19.17 -23.51
N GLY A 269 -8.64 -18.12 -23.28
CA GLY A 269 -8.50 -16.81 -23.90
C GLY A 269 -9.45 -16.63 -25.09
N GLY A 270 -9.85 -15.39 -25.36
CA GLY A 270 -10.81 -15.01 -26.39
C GLY A 270 -10.18 -14.32 -27.61
N TYR A 271 -11.00 -13.53 -28.30
CA TYR A 271 -10.60 -12.71 -29.44
C TYR A 271 -9.59 -11.63 -29.05
N ILE A 272 -9.83 -10.90 -27.96
CA ILE A 272 -8.93 -9.83 -27.45
C ILE A 272 -7.55 -10.43 -27.18
N THR A 273 -7.49 -11.54 -26.45
CA THR A 273 -6.23 -12.24 -26.12
C THR A 273 -5.44 -12.66 -27.36
N ARG A 274 -6.12 -12.93 -28.48
CA ARG A 274 -5.49 -13.35 -29.76
C ARG A 274 -5.17 -12.18 -30.67
N ARG A 275 -5.96 -11.11 -30.63
CA ARG A 275 -5.81 -9.92 -31.47
C ARG A 275 -4.73 -9.00 -30.92
N HIS A 276 -4.76 -8.71 -29.62
CA HIS A 276 -3.91 -7.70 -28.98
C HIS A 276 -2.63 -8.31 -28.43
N ARG A 277 -1.88 -8.96 -29.31
CA ARG A 277 -0.58 -9.58 -29.03
C ARG A 277 0.34 -9.40 -30.22
N GLY A 278 1.64 -9.43 -30.00
CA GLY A 278 2.62 -9.25 -31.06
C GLY A 278 4.05 -9.25 -30.52
N GLU A 279 4.97 -8.66 -31.29
CA GLU A 279 6.34 -8.44 -30.84
C GLU A 279 6.34 -7.56 -29.58
N GLY A 280 6.87 -8.08 -28.47
CA GLY A 280 6.91 -7.39 -27.18
C GLY A 280 5.58 -7.32 -26.41
N LEU A 281 4.43 -7.42 -27.08
CA LEU A 281 3.10 -7.37 -26.47
C LEU A 281 2.57 -8.77 -26.16
N ARG A 282 2.44 -9.08 -24.87
CA ARG A 282 1.79 -10.31 -24.40
C ARG A 282 0.35 -10.02 -23.98
N SER A 283 -0.51 -11.02 -24.15
CA SER A 283 -1.92 -10.97 -23.76
C SER A 283 -2.27 -12.21 -22.94
N ILE A 284 -2.94 -12.03 -21.81
CA ILE A 284 -3.46 -13.11 -20.95
C ILE A 284 -4.92 -12.78 -20.63
N GLN A 285 -5.81 -13.78 -20.73
CA GLN A 285 -7.17 -13.67 -20.22
C GLN A 285 -7.24 -14.17 -18.79
N LEU A 286 -7.85 -13.42 -17.88
CA LEU A 286 -8.15 -13.87 -16.52
C LEU A 286 -9.66 -14.04 -16.38
N GLU A 287 -10.10 -15.28 -16.25
CA GLU A 287 -11.50 -15.64 -16.05
C GLU A 287 -11.75 -15.84 -14.57
N LEU A 288 -12.44 -14.88 -13.96
CA LEU A 288 -12.57 -14.80 -12.51
C LEU A 288 -13.85 -15.54 -12.03
N PRO A 289 -13.72 -16.42 -11.02
CA PRO A 289 -14.87 -17.12 -10.49
C PRO A 289 -15.71 -16.19 -9.61
N SER A 290 -16.96 -16.57 -9.33
CA SER A 290 -17.87 -15.69 -8.57
C SER A 290 -17.36 -15.34 -7.16
N SER A 291 -16.55 -16.20 -6.55
CA SER A 291 -15.91 -15.95 -5.24
C SER A 291 -14.94 -14.77 -5.28
N VAL A 292 -14.31 -14.50 -6.43
CA VAL A 292 -13.34 -13.41 -6.59
C VAL A 292 -14.04 -12.08 -6.87
N ARG A 293 -15.02 -12.07 -7.79
CA ARG A 293 -15.62 -10.82 -8.33
C ARG A 293 -16.90 -10.35 -7.64
N LYS A 294 -17.48 -11.11 -6.70
CA LYS A 294 -18.64 -10.66 -5.92
C LYS A 294 -18.27 -9.45 -5.06
N SER A 295 -19.10 -8.40 -5.09
CA SER A 295 -18.86 -7.13 -4.38
C SER A 295 -18.45 -7.29 -2.90
N LYS A 296 -19.12 -8.19 -2.16
CA LYS A 296 -18.80 -8.45 -0.75
C LYS A 296 -17.38 -9.01 -0.50
N ASN A 297 -16.75 -9.59 -1.52
CA ASN A 297 -15.44 -10.23 -1.42
C ASN A 297 -14.32 -9.35 -1.99
N ARG A 298 -14.62 -8.37 -2.85
CA ARG A 298 -13.60 -7.57 -3.57
C ARG A 298 -12.64 -6.81 -2.65
N LYS A 299 -13.12 -6.39 -1.48
CA LYS A 299 -12.28 -5.76 -0.46
C LYS A 299 -11.08 -6.62 0.00
N ASP A 300 -11.21 -7.94 -0.12
CA ASP A 300 -10.14 -8.91 0.18
C ASP A 300 -9.44 -9.39 -1.10
N THR A 301 -10.23 -9.71 -2.13
CA THR A 301 -9.70 -10.38 -3.32
C THR A 301 -8.95 -9.44 -4.25
N VAL A 302 -9.34 -8.17 -4.38
CA VAL A 302 -8.65 -7.20 -5.25
C VAL A 302 -7.22 -6.89 -4.76
N PRO A 303 -6.98 -6.58 -3.48
CA PRO A 303 -5.62 -6.35 -2.98
C PRO A 303 -4.66 -7.53 -3.20
N ARG A 304 -5.16 -8.76 -3.03
CA ARG A 304 -4.41 -10.01 -3.25
C ARG A 304 -4.18 -10.28 -4.75
N MET A 305 -5.14 -9.97 -5.60
CA MET A 305 -4.94 -10.06 -7.05
C MET A 305 -3.93 -9.01 -7.54
N ALA A 306 -3.98 -7.79 -7.02
CA ALA A 306 -3.00 -6.76 -7.32
C ALA A 306 -1.59 -7.19 -6.88
N GLU A 307 -1.44 -7.87 -5.74
CA GLU A 307 -0.18 -8.47 -5.31
C GLU A 307 0.36 -9.46 -6.34
N ALA A 308 -0.46 -10.44 -6.74
CA ALA A 308 -0.09 -11.44 -7.74
C ALA A 308 0.31 -10.80 -9.08
N ILE A 309 -0.45 -9.79 -9.53
CA ILE A 309 -0.19 -9.09 -10.79
C ILE A 309 1.08 -8.25 -10.69
N CYS A 310 1.29 -7.49 -9.61
CA CYS A 310 2.49 -6.68 -9.43
C CYS A 310 3.75 -7.56 -9.31
N SER A 311 3.70 -8.67 -8.57
CA SER A 311 4.79 -9.64 -8.47
C SER A 311 5.13 -10.24 -9.85
N PHE A 312 4.10 -10.60 -10.63
CA PHE A 312 4.32 -11.08 -12.00
C PHE A 312 4.89 -9.99 -12.90
N VAL A 313 4.38 -8.75 -12.80
CA VAL A 313 4.82 -7.65 -13.65
C VAL A 313 6.27 -7.25 -13.35
N SER A 314 6.68 -7.15 -12.08
CA SER A 314 8.06 -6.80 -11.72
C SER A 314 9.09 -7.87 -12.11
N GLN A 315 8.67 -9.14 -12.20
CA GLN A 315 9.53 -10.24 -12.64
C GLN A 315 9.76 -10.26 -14.17
N HIS A 316 8.78 -9.81 -14.96
CA HIS A 316 8.78 -10.01 -16.42
C HIS A 316 8.83 -8.72 -17.25
N PHE A 317 8.53 -7.57 -16.64
CA PHE A 317 8.43 -6.29 -17.32
C PHE A 317 9.16 -5.20 -16.51
N THR A 318 9.71 -4.21 -17.22
CA THR A 318 10.37 -3.08 -16.57
C THR A 318 9.32 -2.10 -16.03
N ILE A 319 9.19 -2.03 -14.71
CA ILE A 319 8.42 -0.98 -14.04
C ILE A 319 9.24 0.32 -14.10
N PRO A 320 8.63 1.48 -14.44
CA PRO A 320 9.35 2.75 -14.37
C PRO A 320 9.77 3.07 -12.92
N THR A 321 10.99 3.54 -12.71
CA THR A 321 11.40 4.00 -11.38
C THR A 321 10.63 5.28 -10.99
N ILE A 322 10.09 5.34 -9.77
CA ILE A 322 9.45 6.55 -9.24
C ILE A 322 10.43 7.74 -9.17
N SER A 323 9.94 8.95 -9.43
CA SER A 323 10.78 10.15 -9.38
C SER A 323 10.90 10.67 -7.95
N LEU A 324 12.12 10.62 -7.40
CA LEU A 324 12.46 11.18 -6.09
C LEU A 324 12.81 12.68 -6.12
N GLU A 325 12.62 13.34 -7.26
CA GLU A 325 12.97 14.74 -7.43
C GLU A 325 11.93 15.67 -6.82
N SER A 326 12.42 16.76 -6.22
CA SER A 326 11.56 17.77 -5.60
C SER A 326 10.81 18.59 -6.65
N LYS A 327 9.53 18.85 -6.40
CA LYS A 327 8.65 19.70 -7.20
C LYS A 327 8.09 20.84 -6.34
N PRO A 328 7.64 21.96 -6.93
CA PRO A 328 6.85 22.96 -6.21
C PRO A 328 5.54 22.33 -5.69
N ILE A 329 5.09 22.75 -4.52
CA ILE A 329 3.82 22.27 -3.96
C ILE A 329 2.64 22.75 -4.84
N PRO A 330 1.72 21.85 -5.24
CA PRO A 330 0.54 22.20 -6.04
C PRO A 330 -0.29 23.32 -5.42
N LYS A 331 -0.78 24.24 -6.27
CA LYS A 331 -1.51 25.43 -5.79
C LYS A 331 -2.90 25.11 -5.25
N GLU A 332 -3.47 24.00 -5.67
CA GLU A 332 -4.82 23.53 -5.37
C GLU A 332 -4.76 22.13 -4.75
N GLY A 333 -5.91 21.70 -4.23
CA GLY A 333 -6.08 20.40 -3.58
C GLY A 333 -5.66 20.36 -2.11
N SER A 334 -5.81 19.21 -1.46
CA SER A 334 -5.58 19.03 -0.01
C SER A 334 -4.15 19.35 0.38
N ILE A 335 -3.17 19.01 -0.48
CA ILE A 335 -1.75 19.30 -0.27
C ILE A 335 -1.42 20.80 -0.24
N SER A 336 -2.28 21.65 -0.80
CA SER A 336 -2.04 23.11 -0.83
C SER A 336 -2.02 23.75 0.56
N VAL A 337 -2.58 23.09 1.58
CA VAL A 337 -2.56 23.52 2.99
C VAL A 337 -1.12 23.73 3.50
N PHE A 338 -0.16 22.96 2.99
CA PHE A 338 1.24 23.01 3.40
C PHE A 338 2.01 24.21 2.82
N ARG A 339 1.50 24.88 1.78
CA ARG A 339 2.18 25.99 1.08
C ARG A 339 2.50 27.19 1.95
N LYS A 340 1.84 27.31 3.10
CA LYS A 340 2.09 28.40 4.06
C LYS A 340 3.52 28.35 4.62
N HIS A 341 4.08 27.15 4.76
CA HIS A 341 5.37 26.93 5.44
C HIS A 341 6.39 26.17 4.59
N PHE A 342 5.92 25.34 3.67
CA PHE A 342 6.77 24.51 2.80
C PHE A 342 6.75 25.01 1.37
N SER A 343 7.84 24.78 0.63
CA SER A 343 7.98 25.23 -0.77
C SER A 343 8.21 24.10 -1.76
N LYS A 344 8.67 22.95 -1.29
CA LYS A 344 9.02 21.78 -2.09
C LYS A 344 8.27 20.54 -1.61
N VAL A 345 7.94 19.65 -2.53
CA VAL A 345 7.38 18.32 -2.25
C VAL A 345 8.05 17.27 -3.13
N ALA A 346 8.36 16.11 -2.56
CA ALA A 346 8.62 14.87 -3.28
C ALA A 346 7.51 13.87 -2.94
N TYR A 347 7.24 12.91 -3.82
CA TYR A 347 6.25 11.85 -3.57
C TYR A 347 6.92 10.49 -3.68
N VAL A 348 6.66 9.62 -2.71
CA VAL A 348 7.13 8.23 -2.68
C VAL A 348 5.91 7.34 -2.50
N PHE A 349 5.56 6.57 -3.53
CA PHE A 349 4.33 5.76 -3.55
C PHE A 349 3.07 6.52 -3.09
N GLY A 350 2.96 7.80 -3.48
CA GLY A 350 1.86 8.69 -3.10
C GLY A 350 2.04 9.45 -1.78
N ILE A 351 2.96 9.05 -0.90
CA ILE A 351 3.24 9.72 0.37
C ILE A 351 4.08 10.98 0.12
N PRO A 352 3.62 12.18 0.53
CA PRO A 352 4.36 13.42 0.33
C PRO A 352 5.46 13.63 1.39
N ILE A 353 6.61 14.10 0.92
CA ILE A 353 7.67 14.68 1.76
C ILE A 353 7.78 16.17 1.45
N LEU A 354 7.47 17.00 2.44
CA LEU A 354 7.29 18.44 2.30
C LEU A 354 8.47 19.19 2.93
N ALA A 355 9.24 19.92 2.14
CA ALA A 355 10.45 20.61 2.62
C ALA A 355 10.32 22.14 2.57
N THR A 356 10.93 22.81 3.55
CA THR A 356 11.08 24.26 3.52
C THR A 356 12.12 24.67 2.47
N GLN A 357 12.17 25.97 2.17
CA GLN A 357 13.09 26.49 1.15
C GLN A 357 14.55 26.16 1.46
N ASN A 358 14.92 26.12 2.75
CA ASN A 358 16.30 26.00 3.20
C ASN A 358 16.85 24.56 3.15
N VAL A 359 15.99 23.55 3.16
CA VAL A 359 16.41 22.16 3.01
C VAL A 359 16.94 21.93 1.60
N SER A 360 18.19 21.48 1.48
CA SER A 360 18.80 21.20 0.18
C SER A 360 18.06 20.09 -0.58
N SER A 361 18.00 20.16 -1.91
CA SER A 361 17.39 19.10 -2.73
C SER A 361 18.06 17.74 -2.53
N LYS A 362 19.37 17.70 -2.22
CA LYS A 362 20.09 16.46 -1.91
C LYS A 362 19.52 15.77 -0.66
N LYS A 363 19.24 16.53 0.41
CA LYS A 363 18.67 15.98 1.66
C LYS A 363 17.22 15.52 1.47
N LEU A 364 16.42 16.28 0.72
CA LEU A 364 15.05 15.87 0.40
C LEU A 364 15.03 14.58 -0.45
N LYS A 365 15.89 14.50 -1.48
CA LYS A 365 16.01 13.30 -2.30
C LYS A 365 16.50 12.09 -1.49
N HIS A 366 17.43 12.31 -0.57
CA HIS A 366 17.91 11.28 0.36
C HIS A 366 16.77 10.76 1.26
N ALA A 367 15.99 11.65 1.88
CA ALA A 367 14.81 11.25 2.66
C ALA A 367 13.79 10.49 1.79
N ALA A 368 13.55 10.93 0.55
CA ALA A 368 12.68 10.23 -0.38
C ALA A 368 13.20 8.83 -0.74
N ALA A 369 14.51 8.66 -0.90
CA ALA A 369 15.12 7.36 -1.15
C ALA A 369 15.00 6.44 0.08
N VAL A 370 15.26 6.95 1.28
CA VAL A 370 15.11 6.17 2.53
C VAL A 370 13.66 5.71 2.72
N LEU A 371 12.68 6.58 2.47
CA LEU A 371 11.25 6.22 2.50
C LEU A 371 10.93 5.13 1.46
N ALA A 372 11.47 5.25 0.25
CA ALA A 372 11.25 4.24 -0.79
C ALA A 372 11.85 2.88 -0.39
N GLU A 373 13.10 2.86 0.11
CA GLU A 373 13.80 1.64 0.55
C GLU A 373 13.17 0.98 1.79
N TYR A 374 12.40 1.71 2.60
CA TYR A 374 11.61 1.12 3.68
C TYR A 374 10.31 0.48 3.21
N LEU A 375 9.69 1.00 2.15
CA LEU A 375 8.43 0.49 1.62
C LEU A 375 8.62 -0.56 0.52
N ASP A 376 9.74 -0.51 -0.20
CA ASP A 376 10.20 -1.43 -1.25
C ASP A 376 11.68 -1.74 -0.99
N ASN A 377 11.93 -2.73 -0.12
CA ASN A 377 13.25 -3.05 0.41
C ASN A 377 14.10 -3.92 -0.53
N ASP A 378 13.46 -4.62 -1.46
CA ASP A 378 14.17 -5.32 -2.54
C ASP A 378 14.46 -4.42 -3.75
N GLU A 379 13.87 -3.22 -3.77
CA GLU A 379 14.02 -2.15 -4.78
C GLU A 379 13.56 -2.62 -6.17
N ASN A 380 12.45 -3.36 -6.24
CA ASN A 380 11.91 -3.91 -7.49
C ASN A 380 10.81 -3.03 -8.14
N GLY A 381 10.49 -1.88 -7.54
CA GLY A 381 9.48 -0.94 -8.02
C GLY A 381 8.07 -1.22 -7.49
N VAL A 382 7.93 -2.21 -6.62
CA VAL A 382 6.68 -2.62 -5.98
C VAL A 382 6.88 -2.62 -4.46
N VAL A 383 5.98 -1.97 -3.73
CA VAL A 383 6.02 -1.99 -2.26
C VAL A 383 5.83 -3.41 -1.72
N ASP A 384 6.58 -3.74 -0.67
CA ASP A 384 6.62 -5.08 -0.07
C ASP A 384 5.28 -5.47 0.60
N ASP A 385 4.62 -4.51 1.27
CA ASP A 385 3.28 -4.68 1.84
C ASP A 385 2.32 -3.57 1.39
N GLY A 386 1.50 -3.87 0.38
CA GLY A 386 0.49 -2.94 -0.14
C GLY A 386 -0.58 -2.55 0.88
N ARG A 387 -0.83 -3.34 1.94
CA ARG A 387 -1.79 -2.99 3.00
C ARG A 387 -1.26 -1.87 3.87
N VAL A 388 0.03 -1.93 4.22
CA VAL A 388 0.73 -0.90 4.99
C VAL A 388 0.67 0.43 4.25
N VAL A 389 1.04 0.45 2.96
CA VAL A 389 1.00 1.68 2.15
C VAL A 389 -0.43 2.16 1.94
N SER A 390 -1.39 1.26 1.70
CA SER A 390 -2.80 1.64 1.57
C SER A 390 -3.32 2.34 2.84
N PHE A 391 -3.00 1.83 4.03
CA PHE A 391 -3.35 2.49 5.29
C PHE A 391 -2.72 3.89 5.39
N LEU A 392 -1.41 4.00 5.15
CA LEU A 392 -0.69 5.27 5.22
C LEU A 392 -1.31 6.32 4.28
N LEU A 393 -1.68 5.94 3.05
CA LEU A 393 -2.34 6.84 2.11
C LEU A 393 -3.75 7.23 2.56
N ASN A 394 -4.55 6.28 3.06
CA ASN A 394 -5.93 6.52 3.49
C ASN A 394 -6.01 7.43 4.72
N GLU A 395 -5.04 7.32 5.64
CA GLU A 395 -4.95 8.19 6.81
C GLU A 395 -4.15 9.47 6.56
N GLY A 396 -3.74 9.70 5.31
CA GLY A 396 -3.03 10.91 4.91
C GLY A 396 -1.71 11.07 5.65
N ALA A 397 -0.83 10.06 5.54
CA ALA A 397 0.52 10.09 6.06
C ALA A 397 1.39 11.11 5.31
N PHE A 398 2.24 11.84 6.02
CA PHE A 398 3.15 12.82 5.43
C PHE A 398 4.41 13.02 6.26
N LEU A 399 5.53 13.31 5.59
CA LEU A 399 6.78 13.75 6.22
C LEU A 399 6.97 15.25 6.00
N VAL A 400 7.37 16.00 7.03
CA VAL A 400 7.78 17.40 6.90
C VAL A 400 9.26 17.57 7.20
N MET A 401 9.94 18.41 6.42
CA MET A 401 11.35 18.71 6.57
C MET A 401 11.59 20.20 6.77
N PRO A 402 11.55 20.70 8.02
CA PRO A 402 12.13 21.99 8.38
C PRO A 402 13.67 21.91 8.35
N GLU A 403 14.38 23.00 8.05
CA GLU A 403 15.85 22.97 8.18
C GLU A 403 16.27 22.94 9.67
N ARG A 404 15.50 23.61 10.54
CA ARG A 404 15.73 23.76 11.98
C ARG A 404 14.43 23.90 12.78
N GLU A 405 14.49 23.71 14.09
CA GLU A 405 13.38 23.82 15.06
C GLU A 405 12.61 25.15 15.02
N ARG A 406 13.29 26.25 14.73
CA ARG A 406 12.63 27.56 14.59
C ARG A 406 11.61 27.59 13.46
N GLU A 407 11.82 26.81 12.41
CA GLU A 407 10.87 26.69 11.29
C GLU A 407 9.67 25.83 11.71
N MET A 408 9.89 24.75 12.47
CA MET A 408 8.84 23.85 12.97
C MET A 408 7.85 24.56 13.91
N ASN A 409 8.34 25.44 14.79
CA ASN A 409 7.51 26.25 15.69
C ASN A 409 6.44 27.11 14.98
N ARG A 410 6.61 27.41 13.67
CA ARG A 410 5.63 28.15 12.87
C ARG A 410 4.56 27.24 12.26
N ILE A 411 4.92 25.98 12.00
CA ILE A 411 4.07 24.95 11.43
C ILE A 411 3.03 24.49 12.45
N GLY A 412 3.40 24.38 13.73
CA GLY A 412 2.50 23.86 14.76
C GLY A 412 1.20 24.63 14.96
N ARG A 413 1.13 25.89 14.51
CA ARG A 413 -0.11 26.69 14.51
C ARG A 413 -1.10 26.33 13.40
N SER A 414 -0.71 25.46 12.48
CA SER A 414 -1.48 25.04 11.30
C SER A 414 -1.92 23.57 11.36
N PHE A 415 -1.64 22.84 12.46
CA PHE A 415 -2.02 21.43 12.60
C PHE A 415 -3.52 21.18 12.40
N GLY A 416 -4.38 22.03 12.97
CA GLY A 416 -5.83 21.89 12.79
C GLY A 416 -6.29 22.06 11.33
N ASP A 417 -5.59 22.88 10.53
CA ASP A 417 -5.89 23.02 9.10
C ASP A 417 -5.44 21.79 8.31
N ILE A 418 -4.25 21.26 8.63
CA ILE A 418 -3.66 20.06 8.02
C ILE A 418 -4.57 18.85 8.24
N GLN A 419 -5.03 18.65 9.47
CA GLN A 419 -5.95 17.56 9.81
C GLN A 419 -7.30 17.69 9.11
N ARG A 420 -7.89 18.89 9.09
CA ARG A 420 -9.14 19.14 8.36
C ARG A 420 -9.02 18.90 6.86
N ALA A 421 -7.82 19.01 6.30
CA ALA A 421 -7.52 18.68 4.91
C ALA A 421 -7.30 17.17 4.66
N GLY A 422 -7.42 16.32 5.70
CA GLY A 422 -7.35 14.86 5.59
C GLY A 422 -6.00 14.24 5.95
N TRP A 423 -5.03 15.03 6.41
CA TRP A 423 -3.68 14.56 6.76
C TRP A 423 -3.57 14.30 8.26
N LYS A 424 -3.49 13.04 8.69
CA LYS A 424 -3.64 12.67 10.11
C LYS A 424 -2.39 12.06 10.75
N ILE A 425 -1.49 11.50 9.94
CA ILE A 425 -0.24 10.88 10.41
C ILE A 425 0.91 11.74 9.92
N GLY A 426 1.52 12.52 10.81
CA GLY A 426 2.65 13.39 10.48
C GLY A 426 3.92 12.97 11.19
N GLN A 427 5.05 13.15 10.52
CA GLN A 427 6.37 13.05 11.14
C GLN A 427 7.27 14.19 10.65
N ASP A 428 8.12 14.74 11.51
CA ASP A 428 9.16 15.70 11.12
C ASP A 428 10.55 15.07 11.02
N LEU A 429 11.34 15.55 10.06
CA LEU A 429 12.74 15.18 9.87
C LEU A 429 13.54 16.44 9.55
N TYR A 430 14.50 16.81 10.39
CA TYR A 430 15.14 18.09 10.25
C TYR A 430 16.27 18.02 9.20
N GLY A 431 16.39 19.09 8.43
CA GLY A 431 17.50 19.23 7.50
C GLY A 431 18.84 19.10 8.22
N GLU A 432 19.02 19.70 9.41
CA GLU A 432 20.29 19.72 10.14
C GLU A 432 20.73 18.38 10.77
N GLU A 433 19.90 17.35 10.69
CA GLU A 433 20.17 15.98 11.15
C GLU A 433 20.06 14.93 10.02
N THR A 434 19.74 15.36 8.80
CA THR A 434 19.79 14.51 7.62
C THR A 434 21.22 14.47 7.05
N PHE A 435 21.88 13.31 7.10
CA PHE A 435 23.29 13.12 6.71
C PHE A 435 23.47 12.03 5.65
N PRO A 436 23.26 12.34 4.35
CA PRO A 436 23.41 11.36 3.26
C PRO A 436 24.81 10.73 3.11
N GLU A 437 25.83 11.38 3.68
CA GLU A 437 27.23 10.92 3.63
C GLU A 437 27.78 10.59 5.04
N GLY A 438 26.91 10.63 6.05
CA GLY A 438 27.24 10.33 7.44
C GLY A 438 27.15 8.85 7.76
N PRO A 439 27.43 8.46 9.01
CA PRO A 439 27.01 7.16 9.49
C PRO A 439 25.46 7.07 9.56
N PRO A 440 24.89 5.87 9.37
CA PRO A 440 25.61 4.59 9.19
C PRO A 440 25.92 4.25 7.71
N HIS A 441 25.60 5.14 6.76
CA HIS A 441 25.88 4.96 5.33
C HIS A 441 27.38 4.82 5.05
N ARG A 442 28.20 5.50 5.85
CA ARG A 442 29.65 5.30 5.91
C ARG A 442 30.05 4.80 7.29
N LYS A 443 30.91 3.78 7.36
CA LYS A 443 31.41 3.21 8.62
C LYS A 443 32.51 4.08 9.24
N VAL A 444 32.14 5.29 9.65
CA VAL A 444 33.00 6.32 10.27
C VAL A 444 32.34 6.86 11.53
N ARG A 445 33.13 7.47 12.42
CA ARG A 445 32.57 8.21 13.56
C ARG A 445 31.91 9.49 13.07
N GLY A 446 30.70 9.78 13.55
CA GLY A 446 29.93 10.95 13.15
C GLY A 446 28.55 10.98 13.78
N ARG A 447 27.76 11.98 13.41
CA ARG A 447 26.35 12.08 13.82
C ARG A 447 25.50 11.10 13.03
N PHE A 448 24.58 10.43 13.72
CA PHE A 448 23.57 9.56 13.11
C PHE A 448 22.72 10.33 12.10
N ASP A 449 22.42 9.71 10.96
CA ASP A 449 21.43 10.20 10.01
C ASP A 449 20.01 9.89 10.50
N ALA A 450 19.35 10.89 11.07
CA ALA A 450 18.01 10.74 11.67
C ALA A 450 16.94 10.36 10.64
N ALA A 451 17.22 10.47 9.33
CA ALA A 451 16.30 9.99 8.30
C ALA A 451 15.93 8.51 8.47
N LEU A 452 16.83 7.68 9.01
CA LEU A 452 16.55 6.26 9.28
C LEU A 452 15.57 6.07 10.45
N GLU A 453 15.53 6.99 11.40
CA GLU A 453 14.67 6.93 12.58
C GLU A 453 13.31 7.56 12.28
N GLU A 454 13.31 8.82 11.87
CA GLU A 454 12.06 9.57 11.66
C GLU A 454 11.20 8.94 10.58
N ILE A 455 11.80 8.53 9.46
CA ILE A 455 11.03 7.90 8.39
C ILE A 455 10.49 6.53 8.86
N TRP A 456 11.25 5.82 9.69
CA TRP A 456 10.76 4.58 10.30
C TRP A 456 9.58 4.84 11.24
N HIS A 457 9.63 5.87 12.09
CA HIS A 457 8.49 6.27 12.91
C HIS A 457 7.25 6.57 12.07
N LEU A 458 7.40 7.24 10.92
CA LEU A 458 6.28 7.48 10.02
C LEU A 458 5.67 6.17 9.51
N VAL A 459 6.48 5.30 8.89
CA VAL A 459 5.95 4.11 8.18
C VAL A 459 5.53 2.99 9.13
N SER A 460 6.16 2.86 10.30
CA SER A 460 5.82 1.84 11.31
C SER A 460 4.39 1.97 11.84
N ASN A 461 3.78 3.16 11.78
CA ASN A 461 2.35 3.33 12.03
C ASN A 461 1.49 2.41 11.14
N GLY A 462 1.91 2.13 9.91
CA GLY A 462 1.20 1.23 9.02
C GLY A 462 1.29 -0.23 9.46
N TRP A 463 2.42 -0.69 9.98
CA TRP A 463 2.52 -2.03 10.56
C TRP A 463 1.75 -2.15 11.88
N ALA A 464 1.79 -1.12 12.72
CA ALA A 464 1.05 -1.09 13.98
C ALA A 464 -0.47 -1.21 13.76
N GLU A 465 -1.01 -0.62 12.70
CA GLU A 465 -2.44 -0.76 12.38
C GLU A 465 -2.77 -2.05 11.61
N VAL A 466 -1.95 -2.44 10.63
CA VAL A 466 -2.25 -3.63 9.79
C VAL A 466 -2.09 -4.93 10.59
N TYR A 467 -1.20 -4.95 11.58
CA TYR A 467 -0.91 -6.09 12.43
C TYR A 467 -0.92 -5.69 13.92
N PRO A 468 -2.08 -5.30 14.47
CA PRO A 468 -2.14 -4.71 15.81
C PRO A 468 -1.82 -5.72 16.92
N GLU A 469 -2.06 -7.01 16.69
CA GLU A 469 -1.68 -8.10 17.60
C GLU A 469 -0.16 -8.29 17.70
N ASP A 470 0.60 -7.86 16.69
CA ASP A 470 2.05 -8.06 16.63
C ASP A 470 2.82 -6.75 16.87
N PHE A 471 2.41 -5.65 16.26
CA PHE A 471 3.12 -4.37 16.27
C PHE A 471 2.33 -3.21 16.88
N GLY A 472 1.14 -3.45 17.44
CA GLY A 472 0.39 -2.42 18.15
C GLY A 472 1.18 -1.82 19.31
N TYR A 473 0.99 -0.53 19.58
CA TYR A 473 1.75 0.19 20.62
C TYR A 473 1.10 0.16 22.01
N GLU A 474 0.05 -0.66 22.17
CA GLU A 474 -0.63 -0.86 23.45
C GLU A 474 -0.27 -2.24 24.04
N PRO A 475 -0.32 -2.39 25.38
CA PRO A 475 -0.03 -3.66 26.03
C PRO A 475 -0.89 -4.82 25.47
N GLY A 476 -0.23 -5.92 25.12
CA GLY A 476 -0.86 -7.12 24.56
C GLY A 476 -0.43 -7.46 23.13
N SER A 477 0.33 -6.59 22.46
CA SER A 477 1.01 -6.95 21.21
C SER A 477 2.33 -7.68 21.46
N SER A 478 2.76 -8.50 20.49
CA SER A 478 4.06 -9.18 20.52
C SER A 478 5.24 -8.23 20.73
N LEU A 479 5.20 -7.05 20.09
CA LEU A 479 6.21 -6.00 20.23
C LEU A 479 6.27 -5.44 21.66
N CYS A 480 5.11 -5.16 22.25
CA CYS A 480 5.02 -4.61 23.60
C CYS A 480 5.44 -5.64 24.67
N ASP A 481 5.11 -6.92 24.47
CA ASP A 481 5.57 -8.00 25.33
C ASP A 481 7.10 -8.16 25.26
N ALA A 482 7.70 -8.03 24.07
CA ALA A 482 9.16 -8.01 23.92
C ALA A 482 9.80 -6.77 24.59
N MET A 483 9.18 -5.59 24.42
CA MET A 483 9.62 -4.36 25.07
C MET A 483 9.60 -4.47 26.61
N ASP A 484 8.56 -5.07 27.17
CA ASP A 484 8.45 -5.27 28.63
C ASP A 484 9.58 -6.17 29.14
N LEU A 485 9.97 -7.21 28.39
CA LEU A 485 11.16 -8.01 28.71
C LEU A 485 12.43 -7.14 28.66
N ALA A 486 12.58 -6.32 27.63
CA ALA A 486 13.76 -5.46 27.43
C ALA A 486 13.96 -4.41 28.52
N ARG A 487 12.87 -3.99 29.17
CA ARG A 487 12.89 -3.03 30.29
C ARG A 487 12.94 -3.71 31.66
N GLY A 488 12.95 -5.04 31.72
CA GLY A 488 12.88 -5.81 32.98
C GLY A 488 11.51 -5.74 33.67
N GLY A 489 10.46 -5.37 32.94
CA GLY A 489 9.09 -5.25 33.43
C GLY A 489 8.24 -4.25 32.63
N ARG A 490 6.94 -4.24 32.93
CA ARG A 490 5.98 -3.30 32.33
C ARG A 490 5.98 -1.97 33.08
N PHE A 491 6.25 -0.88 32.35
CA PHE A 491 6.21 0.50 32.89
C PHE A 491 5.35 1.39 32.00
N GLU A 492 4.23 1.89 32.52
CA GLU A 492 3.34 2.83 31.81
C GLU A 492 4.01 4.20 31.53
N ASN A 493 4.91 4.62 32.42
CA ASN A 493 5.67 5.85 32.33
C ASN A 493 7.14 5.55 32.64
N ILE A 494 8.05 6.42 32.19
CA ILE A 494 9.49 6.28 32.46
C ILE A 494 9.76 6.13 33.97
N PRO A 495 10.33 5.00 34.43
CA PRO A 495 10.65 4.79 35.82
C PRO A 495 11.82 5.68 36.25
N ARG A 496 11.96 5.93 37.56
CA ARG A 496 13.12 6.65 38.09
C ARG A 496 14.45 5.93 37.82
N ARG A 497 14.38 4.61 37.75
CA ARG A 497 15.50 3.72 37.45
C ARG A 497 14.93 2.42 36.90
N TYR A 498 15.48 1.96 35.77
CA TYR A 498 15.20 0.63 35.26
C TYR A 498 15.92 -0.45 36.09
N PRO A 499 15.42 -1.70 36.09
CA PRO A 499 16.14 -2.86 36.62
C PRO A 499 17.53 -3.01 36.00
N GLU A 500 18.48 -3.63 36.72
CA GLU A 500 19.87 -3.79 36.26
C GLU A 500 19.99 -4.77 35.08
N GLU A 501 19.03 -5.69 34.95
CA GLU A 501 18.93 -6.65 33.87
C GLU A 501 18.36 -6.08 32.56
N ALA A 502 17.81 -4.86 32.59
CA ALA A 502 17.25 -4.21 31.41
C ALA A 502 18.35 -3.87 30.38
N TRP A 503 17.94 -3.72 29.12
CA TRP A 503 18.80 -3.25 28.03
C TRP A 503 18.16 -2.15 27.18
N TYR A 504 16.91 -1.81 27.49
CA TYR A 504 16.19 -0.67 26.97
C TYR A 504 15.85 0.27 28.14
N HIS A 505 16.37 1.49 28.07
CA HIS A 505 16.46 2.46 29.15
C HIS A 505 15.98 3.85 28.73
N TYR A 506 14.99 3.93 27.85
CA TYR A 506 14.49 5.20 27.32
C TYR A 506 14.20 6.21 28.44
N ASP A 507 14.69 7.45 28.26
CA ASP A 507 14.84 8.41 29.35
C ASP A 507 13.97 9.68 29.19
N ASP A 508 13.24 9.82 28.09
CA ASP A 508 12.38 10.98 27.87
C ASP A 508 11.09 10.90 28.69
N ARG A 509 11.02 11.73 29.72
CA ARG A 509 9.92 11.79 30.68
C ARG A 509 8.60 12.30 30.10
N THR A 510 8.57 12.79 28.88
CA THR A 510 7.34 13.14 28.16
C THR A 510 6.66 11.92 27.55
N CYS A 511 7.40 10.82 27.38
CA CYS A 511 6.99 9.61 26.69
C CYS A 511 6.14 8.70 27.59
N ASP A 512 5.02 8.23 27.04
CA ASP A 512 4.17 7.20 27.63
C ASP A 512 4.50 5.79 27.10
N TYR A 513 3.70 4.79 27.47
CA TYR A 513 3.88 3.41 27.02
C TYR A 513 3.94 3.27 25.49
N SER A 514 3.02 3.92 24.79
CA SER A 514 2.90 3.83 23.34
C SER A 514 4.09 4.45 22.63
N CYS A 515 4.55 5.60 23.12
CA CYS A 515 5.77 6.24 22.66
C CYS A 515 6.99 5.34 22.88
N MET A 516 7.13 4.71 24.07
CA MET A 516 8.21 3.76 24.33
C MET A 516 8.15 2.53 23.41
N ALA A 517 6.96 2.06 23.03
CA ALA A 517 6.80 0.94 22.10
C ALA A 517 7.26 1.31 20.68
N ALA A 518 6.90 2.50 20.20
CA ALA A 518 7.36 3.01 18.90
C ALA A 518 8.89 3.18 18.85
N GLU A 519 9.47 3.73 19.92
CA GLU A 519 10.92 3.85 20.11
C GLU A 519 11.61 2.49 20.14
N TYR A 520 11.07 1.53 20.90
CA TYR A 520 11.59 0.17 20.94
C TYR A 520 11.56 -0.50 19.57
N PHE A 521 10.53 -0.25 18.76
CA PHE A 521 10.45 -0.75 17.39
C PHE A 521 11.56 -0.16 16.52
N TYR A 522 11.78 1.16 16.61
CA TYR A 522 12.90 1.85 15.97
C TYR A 522 14.24 1.24 16.38
N TRP A 523 14.54 1.20 17.68
CA TRP A 523 15.81 0.70 18.21
C TRP A 523 16.08 -0.72 17.75
N SER A 524 15.08 -1.58 17.85
CA SER A 524 15.19 -2.99 17.50
C SER A 524 15.40 -3.20 16.00
N LEU A 525 14.57 -2.61 15.15
CA LEU A 525 14.70 -2.82 13.71
C LEU A 525 15.98 -2.19 13.18
N THR A 526 16.28 -0.94 13.52
CA THR A 526 17.47 -0.27 12.99
C THR A 526 18.76 -0.92 13.50
N THR A 527 18.81 -1.45 14.73
CA THR A 527 19.93 -2.30 15.17
C THR A 527 20.01 -3.59 14.36
N LEU A 528 18.89 -4.29 14.13
CA LEU A 528 18.87 -5.54 13.36
C LEU A 528 19.41 -5.34 11.93
N LEU A 529 19.10 -4.19 11.33
CA LEU A 529 19.59 -3.78 10.00
C LEU A 529 21.03 -3.25 10.02
N GLY A 530 21.67 -3.15 11.18
CA GLY A 530 23.04 -2.61 11.30
C GLY A 530 23.11 -1.09 11.16
N GLY A 531 22.01 -0.38 11.39
CA GLY A 531 21.97 1.09 11.44
C GLY A 531 22.69 1.68 12.65
N GLN A 532 22.81 0.91 13.74
CA GLN A 532 23.52 1.34 14.94
C GLN A 532 25.00 0.88 14.97
N ASP A 533 25.46 0.06 14.01
CA ASP A 533 26.83 -0.50 13.98
C ASP A 533 27.82 0.42 13.24
N TYR A 534 28.27 1.47 13.93
CA TYR A 534 29.39 2.30 13.47
C TYR A 534 30.24 2.86 14.62
N PRO A 535 31.49 3.26 14.35
CA PRO A 535 32.42 3.69 15.40
C PRO A 535 31.88 4.86 16.24
N GLY A 536 31.86 4.69 17.57
CA GLY A 536 31.41 5.70 18.52
C GLY A 536 29.91 5.70 18.82
N ARG A 537 29.10 4.88 18.11
CA ARG A 537 27.64 4.83 18.31
C ARG A 537 27.25 4.13 19.60
N ALA A 538 27.92 3.01 19.93
CA ALA A 538 27.62 2.25 21.13
C ALA A 538 27.71 3.13 22.40
N GLU A 539 28.76 3.95 22.50
CA GLU A 539 28.96 4.88 23.61
C GLU A 539 27.99 6.09 23.57
N GLU A 540 27.47 6.45 22.40
CA GLU A 540 26.50 7.53 22.25
C GLU A 540 25.12 7.13 22.79
N ILE A 541 24.72 5.88 22.59
CA ILE A 541 23.37 5.37 22.91
C ILE A 541 23.29 4.52 24.18
N GLU A 542 24.42 4.19 24.81
CA GLU A 542 24.47 3.24 25.94
C GLU A 542 23.54 3.58 27.11
N ASN A 543 23.18 4.85 27.28
CA ASN A 543 22.28 5.30 28.35
C ASN A 543 20.81 4.92 28.08
N GLU A 544 20.43 4.66 26.83
CA GLU A 544 19.06 4.35 26.39
C GLU A 544 18.95 2.95 25.78
N TRP A 545 19.98 2.46 25.10
CA TRP A 545 19.94 1.19 24.37
C TRP A 545 21.31 0.50 24.36
N GLU A 546 21.36 -0.74 24.85
CA GLU A 546 22.64 -1.46 24.95
C GLU A 546 23.01 -2.29 23.71
N CYS A 547 22.09 -2.47 22.75
CA CYS A 547 22.30 -3.33 21.59
C CYS A 547 22.72 -2.52 20.36
N SER A 548 24.01 -2.26 20.17
CA SER A 548 24.50 -1.45 19.03
C SER A 548 24.76 -2.23 17.74
N THR A 549 24.73 -3.57 17.75
CA THR A 549 24.97 -4.40 16.55
C THR A 549 23.91 -5.50 16.37
N PRO A 550 23.69 -6.00 15.14
CA PRO A 550 22.78 -7.12 14.90
C PRO A 550 23.11 -8.35 15.77
N GLU A 551 24.39 -8.65 15.99
CA GLU A 551 24.83 -9.77 16.82
C GLU A 551 24.48 -9.56 18.30
N SER A 552 24.66 -8.33 18.80
CA SER A 552 24.30 -7.99 20.19
C SER A 552 22.79 -8.13 20.42
N LEU A 553 21.97 -7.68 19.47
CA LEU A 553 20.51 -7.79 19.53
C LEU A 553 20.07 -9.26 19.49
N ARG A 554 20.56 -10.05 18.51
CA ARG A 554 20.27 -11.49 18.39
C ARG A 554 20.63 -12.27 19.66
N LYS A 555 21.65 -11.82 20.39
CA LYS A 555 22.07 -12.45 21.64
C LYS A 555 21.19 -12.04 22.81
N LYS A 556 20.86 -10.74 22.94
CA LYS A 556 20.23 -10.18 24.13
C LYS A 556 18.71 -10.15 24.05
N ASP A 557 18.15 -9.76 22.91
CA ASP A 557 16.71 -9.59 22.70
C ASP A 557 16.16 -10.55 21.63
N LYS A 558 16.02 -11.82 22.02
CA LYS A 558 15.53 -12.86 21.09
C LYS A 558 14.07 -12.67 20.72
N ALA A 559 13.26 -12.16 21.65
CA ALA A 559 11.82 -12.01 21.46
C ALA A 559 11.52 -11.07 20.29
N VAL A 560 12.14 -9.88 20.26
CA VAL A 560 11.94 -8.95 19.15
C VAL A 560 12.60 -9.44 17.87
N VAL A 561 13.74 -10.11 17.94
CA VAL A 561 14.41 -10.65 16.74
C VAL A 561 13.58 -11.73 16.06
N GLU A 562 12.95 -12.63 16.83
CA GLU A 562 12.03 -13.63 16.28
C GLU A 562 10.81 -12.96 15.64
N LEU A 563 10.27 -11.91 16.26
CA LEU A 563 9.16 -11.13 15.72
C LEU A 563 9.53 -10.42 14.40
N LEU A 564 10.67 -9.72 14.36
CA LEU A 564 11.09 -8.91 13.21
C LEU A 564 11.52 -9.73 11.98
N LEU A 565 11.84 -11.01 12.15
CA LEU A 565 12.27 -11.90 11.05
C LEU A 565 11.15 -12.78 10.49
N ARG A 566 9.91 -12.58 10.94
CA ARG A 566 8.72 -13.25 10.42
C ARG A 566 8.38 -12.71 9.02
N ALA A 567 8.48 -13.59 8.02
CA ALA A 567 8.35 -13.24 6.62
C ALA A 567 6.94 -12.73 6.25
N GLU A 568 5.92 -13.14 6.99
CA GLU A 568 4.52 -12.73 6.75
C GLU A 568 4.26 -11.23 6.94
N PHE A 569 5.16 -10.52 7.62
CA PHE A 569 5.03 -9.09 7.88
C PHE A 569 5.75 -8.21 6.87
N CYS A 570 6.53 -8.80 5.96
CA CYS A 570 7.27 -8.07 4.93
C CYS A 570 8.08 -6.89 5.51
N LEU A 571 8.65 -7.05 6.71
CA LEU A 571 9.48 -6.00 7.31
C LEU A 571 10.80 -5.86 6.54
N PRO A 572 11.40 -4.65 6.53
CA PRO A 572 12.70 -4.43 5.91
C PRO A 572 13.76 -5.40 6.45
N LEU A 573 14.54 -6.02 5.56
CA LEU A 573 15.66 -6.91 5.89
C LEU A 573 17.02 -6.32 5.51
N LYS A 574 17.02 -5.23 4.73
CA LYS A 574 18.19 -4.44 4.36
C LYS A 574 18.02 -3.03 4.89
N ARG A 575 19.12 -2.45 5.37
CA ARG A 575 19.14 -1.05 5.79
C ARG A 575 19.02 -0.12 4.57
N PRO A 576 18.14 0.89 4.60
CA PRO A 576 18.18 1.96 3.62
C PRO A 576 19.56 2.63 3.57
N ASN A 577 20.02 2.95 2.36
CA ASN A 577 21.31 3.59 2.12
C ASN A 577 21.17 4.96 1.45
N GLY A 578 19.94 5.40 1.14
CA GLY A 578 19.65 6.66 0.46
C GLY A 578 19.80 6.61 -1.06
N SER A 579 19.89 5.42 -1.66
CA SER A 579 20.09 5.21 -3.11
C SER A 579 19.15 4.14 -3.67
N TYR A 580 17.85 4.45 -3.65
CA TYR A 580 16.81 3.64 -4.27
C TYR A 580 16.96 3.53 -5.80
N ARG A 581 16.96 2.30 -6.33
CA ARG A 581 17.09 1.99 -7.76
C ARG A 581 15.74 1.84 -8.45
N GLY A 582 14.79 1.20 -7.77
CA GLY A 582 13.42 0.93 -8.20
C GLY A 582 13.27 0.14 -9.49
#